data_AF-A0A950RKY1-F1
#
_entry.id   AF-A0A950RKY1-F1
#
_cell.length_a   1.000
_cell.length_b   1.000
_cell.length_c   1.000
_cell.angle_alpha   90.00
_cell.angle_beta   90.00
_cell.angle_gamma   90.00
#
_symmetry.space_group_name_H-M   'P 1'
#
loop_
_entity.id
_entity.type
_entity.pdbx_description
1 polymer ?
#
loop_
_entity_poly.entity_id
_entity_poly.type
_entity_poly.pdbx_seq_one_letter_code
_entity_poly.pdbx_strand_id
1 'polypeptide(L)'
;SEEEVLTVSGRFMQFYRENAKWKERTYTFVERVGLERIRAVVVEDSDGIAAELDAEMERSIAAVSDPWKEATAPKTPNQFASLLPVDG
;
A
#
# COMPACT_ATOMS: atom_id res chain seq x y z
N SER A 1 -4.76 -7.76 18.47
CA SER A 1 -3.92 -6.65 18.97
C SER A 1 -3.76 -5.62 17.86
N GLU A 2 -3.14 -4.47 18.13
CA GLU A 2 -2.81 -3.49 17.08
C GLU A 2 -1.89 -4.10 16.00
N GLU A 3 -0.87 -4.84 16.43
CA GLU A 3 0.06 -5.55 15.54
C GLU A 3 -0.65 -6.56 14.64
N GLU A 4 -1.56 -7.38 15.18
CA GLU A 4 -2.33 -8.34 14.38
C GLU A 4 -3.18 -7.64 13.31
N VAL A 5 -3.75 -6.48 13.61
CA VAL A 5 -4.53 -5.70 12.63
C VAL A 5 -3.63 -5.21 11.50
N LEU A 6 -2.44 -4.71 11.82
CA LEU A 6 -1.46 -4.27 10.82
C LEU A 6 -1.02 -5.43 9.92
N THR A 7 -0.70 -6.58 10.52
CA THR A 7 -0.27 -7.78 9.79
C THR A 7 -1.36 -8.27 8.84
N VAL A 8 -2.59 -8.47 9.31
CA VAL A 8 -3.69 -8.96 8.46
C VAL A 8 -4.04 -7.94 7.36
N SER A 9 -4.03 -6.64 7.69
CA SER A 9 -4.27 -5.59 6.70
C SER A 9 -3.18 -5.56 5.63
N GLY A 10 -1.91 -5.65 6.03
CA GLY A 10 -0.76 -5.72 5.12
C GLY A 10 -0.86 -6.92 4.18
N ARG A 11 -1.10 -8.11 4.72
CA ARG A 11 -1.28 -9.33 3.93
C ARG A 11 -2.43 -9.23 2.94
N PHE A 12 -3.59 -8.72 3.36
CA PHE A 12 -4.71 -8.50 2.45
C PHE A 12 -4.35 -7.53 1.33
N MET A 13 -3.70 -6.41 1.66
CA MET A 13 -3.29 -5.40 0.68
C MET A 13 -2.28 -5.96 -0.31
N GLN A 14 -1.31 -6.75 0.14
CA GLN A 14 -0.33 -7.40 -0.75
C GLN A 14 -1.00 -8.46 -1.64
N PHE A 15 -1.81 -9.33 -1.05
CA PHE A 15 -2.54 -10.35 -1.79
C PHE A 15 -3.46 -9.73 -2.85
N TYR A 16 -4.14 -8.63 -2.52
CA TYR A 16 -4.93 -7.85 -3.47
C TYR A 16 -4.06 -7.27 -4.59
N ARG A 17 -2.91 -6.66 -4.30
CA ARG A 17 -2.01 -6.09 -5.31
C ARG A 17 -1.54 -7.12 -6.33
N GLU A 18 -1.30 -8.34 -5.90
CA GLU A 18 -0.78 -9.42 -6.75
C GLU A 18 -1.89 -10.12 -7.56
N ASN A 19 -3.11 -10.20 -7.04
CA ASN A 19 -4.18 -11.03 -7.59
C ASN A 19 -5.34 -10.24 -8.22
N ALA A 20 -5.34 -8.91 -8.09
CA ALA A 20 -6.36 -8.05 -8.69
C ALA A 20 -6.14 -7.85 -10.19
N LYS A 21 -7.24 -7.74 -10.93
CA LYS A 21 -7.21 -7.34 -12.34
C LYS A 21 -6.95 -5.84 -12.47
N TRP A 22 -6.50 -5.41 -13.65
CA TRP A 22 -6.33 -3.99 -13.94
C TRP A 22 -7.63 -3.21 -13.67
N LYS A 23 -7.52 -2.15 -12.83
CA LYS A 23 -8.62 -1.29 -12.38
C LYS A 23 -9.74 -2.00 -11.60
N GLU A 24 -9.53 -3.23 -11.15
CA GLU A 24 -10.45 -3.88 -10.24
C GLU A 24 -10.50 -3.10 -8.92
N ARG A 25 -11.66 -3.12 -8.26
CA ARG A 25 -11.85 -2.54 -6.93
C ARG A 25 -11.88 -3.68 -5.92
N THR A 26 -11.50 -3.39 -4.67
CA THR A 26 -11.44 -4.39 -3.60
C THR A 26 -12.78 -5.10 -3.38
N TYR A 27 -13.93 -4.42 -3.48
CA TYR A 27 -15.23 -5.07 -3.35
C TYR A 27 -15.49 -6.11 -4.46
N THR A 28 -15.20 -5.76 -5.72
CA THR A 28 -15.34 -6.70 -6.87
C THR A 28 -14.34 -7.84 -6.79
N PHE A 29 -13.12 -7.56 -6.30
CA PHE A 29 -12.10 -8.57 -6.05
C PHE A 29 -12.59 -9.60 -5.02
N VAL A 30 -13.16 -9.13 -3.89
CA VAL A 30 -13.69 -10.00 -2.83
C VAL A 30 -14.85 -10.85 -3.35
N GLU A 31 -15.76 -10.28 -4.15
CA GLU A 31 -16.84 -11.04 -4.80
C GLU A 31 -16.31 -12.13 -5.75
N ARG A 32 -15.27 -11.81 -6.53
CA ARG A 32 -14.68 -12.74 -7.52
C ARG A 32 -13.88 -13.86 -6.87
N VAL A 33 -13.03 -13.54 -5.90
CA VAL A 33 -12.14 -14.51 -5.24
C VAL A 33 -12.86 -15.28 -4.15
N GLY A 34 -13.83 -14.64 -3.50
CA GLY A 34 -14.56 -15.17 -2.36
C GLY A 34 -13.92 -14.77 -1.03
N LEU A 35 -14.73 -14.25 -0.11
CA LEU A 35 -14.28 -13.83 1.22
C LEU A 35 -13.61 -14.97 1.99
N GLU A 36 -14.20 -16.16 1.96
CA GLU A 36 -13.67 -17.33 2.66
C GLU A 36 -12.30 -17.75 2.12
N ARG A 37 -12.10 -17.67 0.80
CA ARG A 37 -10.80 -17.97 0.20
C ARG A 37 -9.76 -16.95 0.65
N ILE A 38 -10.09 -15.67 0.64
CA ILE A 38 -9.19 -14.61 1.11
C ILE A 38 -8.83 -14.83 2.58
N ARG A 39 -9.82 -15.13 3.44
CA ARG A 39 -9.60 -15.41 4.86
C ARG A 39 -8.69 -16.63 5.06
N ALA A 40 -8.93 -17.72 4.33
CA ALA A 40 -8.11 -18.92 4.40
C ALA A 40 -6.65 -18.66 4.01
N VAL A 41 -6.38 -17.77 3.06
CA VAL A 41 -4.99 -17.44 2.66
C VAL A 41 -4.35 -16.46 3.64
N VAL A 42 -5.04 -15.35 3.94
CA VAL A 42 -4.46 -14.22 4.67
C VAL A 42 -4.34 -14.47 6.17
N VAL A 43 -5.30 -15.21 6.75
CA VAL A 43 -5.39 -15.45 8.19
C VAL A 43 -4.94 -16.86 8.55
N GLU A 44 -5.40 -17.86 7.80
CA GLU A 44 -5.15 -19.28 8.11
C GLU A 44 -3.92 -19.85 7.39
N ASP A 45 -3.28 -19.05 6.53
CA ASP A 45 -2.10 -19.43 5.74
C ASP A 45 -2.27 -20.76 4.99
N SER A 46 -3.47 -21.01 4.46
CA SER A 46 -3.80 -22.26 3.75
C SER A 46 -2.91 -22.56 2.54
N ASP A 47 -2.29 -21.53 1.96
CA ASP A 47 -1.38 -21.64 0.82
C ASP A 47 0.11 -21.61 1.24
N GLY A 48 0.43 -21.32 2.52
CA GLY A 48 1.81 -21.22 3.02
C GLY A 48 2.58 -19.99 2.53
N ILE A 49 1.88 -18.94 2.07
CA ILE A 49 2.48 -17.73 1.47
C ILE A 49 2.44 -16.51 2.41
N ALA A 50 1.93 -16.64 3.62
CA ALA A 50 1.79 -15.51 4.54
C ALA A 50 3.12 -14.78 4.80
N ALA A 51 4.21 -15.53 4.97
CA ALA A 51 5.54 -14.95 5.20
C ALA A 51 6.08 -14.19 3.96
N GLU A 52 5.74 -14.66 2.75
CA GLU A 52 6.11 -13.97 1.51
C GLU A 52 5.34 -12.66 1.35
N LEU A 53 4.03 -12.68 1.63
CA LEU A 53 3.19 -11.49 1.64
C LEU A 53 3.70 -10.44 2.63
N ASP A 54 4.09 -10.86 3.83
CA ASP A 54 4.68 -9.97 4.85
C ASP A 54 6.00 -9.35 4.34
N ALA A 55 6.88 -10.18 3.76
CA ALA A 55 8.17 -9.73 3.26
C ALA A 55 8.05 -8.78 2.06
N GLU A 56 7.09 -8.99 1.15
CA GLU A 56 6.83 -8.09 0.02
C GLU A 56 6.18 -6.77 0.46
N MET A 57 5.30 -6.81 1.46
CA MET A 57 4.75 -5.59 2.05
C MET A 57 5.84 -4.76 2.71
N GLU A 58 6.73 -5.38 3.48
CA GLU A 58 7.87 -4.69 4.10
C GLU A 58 8.81 -4.08 3.05
N ARG A 59 9.13 -4.83 1.97
CA ARG A 59 9.89 -4.31 0.83
C ARG A 59 9.22 -3.09 0.20
N SER A 60 7.90 -3.13 0.06
CA SER A 60 7.13 -2.03 -0.52
C SER A 60 7.16 -0.80 0.38
N ILE A 61 7.01 -0.97 1.70
CA ILE A 61 7.10 0.12 2.68
C ILE A 61 8.50 0.75 2.69
N ALA A 62 9.55 -0.08 2.68
CA ALA A 62 10.94 0.39 2.66
C ALA A 62 11.28 1.21 1.41
N ALA A 63 10.58 0.98 0.29
CA ALA A 63 10.75 1.73 -0.95
C ALA A 63 9.97 3.07 -0.99
N VAL A 64 9.05 3.31 -0.04
CA VAL A 64 8.27 4.55 0.00
C VAL A 64 9.17 5.72 0.42
N SER A 65 9.16 6.77 -0.41
CA SER A 65 9.69 8.08 -0.02
C SER A 65 8.54 8.97 0.45
N ASP A 66 8.75 9.75 1.50
CA ASP A 66 7.76 10.71 1.99
C ASP A 66 7.48 11.76 0.90
N PRO A 67 6.26 11.79 0.33
CA PRO A 67 5.93 12.71 -0.75
C PRO A 67 5.85 14.17 -0.29
N TRP A 68 5.71 14.41 1.01
CA TRP A 68 5.57 15.76 1.58
C TRP A 68 6.90 16.41 1.91
N LYS A 69 8.01 15.65 1.94
CA LYS A 69 9.36 16.23 2.14
C LYS A 69 9.70 17.29 1.12
N GLU A 70 9.19 17.17 -0.10
CA GLU A 70 9.46 18.15 -1.15
C GLU A 70 8.94 19.54 -0.78
N ALA A 71 7.87 19.65 0.02
CA ALA A 71 7.33 20.93 0.46
C ALA A 71 8.34 21.75 1.29
N THR A 72 9.23 21.10 2.05
CA THR A 72 10.27 21.74 2.86
C THR A 72 11.67 21.63 2.26
N ALA A 73 11.88 20.70 1.34
CA ALA A 73 13.12 20.47 0.61
C ALA A 73 12.85 20.27 -0.89
N PRO A 74 12.55 21.36 -1.64
CA PRO A 74 12.21 21.26 -3.06
C PRO A 74 13.38 20.71 -3.89
N LYS A 75 13.07 19.89 -4.90
CA LYS A 75 14.04 19.31 -5.84
C LYS A 75 14.62 20.36 -6.79
N THR A 76 13.90 21.46 -7.03
CA THR A 76 14.40 22.59 -7.81
C THR A 76 14.08 23.91 -7.11
N PRO A 77 14.90 24.97 -7.27
CA PRO A 77 14.70 26.24 -6.58
C PRO A 77 13.31 26.88 -6.81
N ASN A 78 12.69 26.59 -7.96
CA ASN A 78 11.43 27.19 -8.38
C ASN A 78 10.21 26.26 -8.21
N GLN A 79 10.37 25.05 -7.64
CA GLN A 79 9.31 24.04 -7.59
C GLN A 79 8.03 24.51 -6.88
N PHE A 80 8.19 25.34 -5.84
CA PHE A 80 7.09 25.94 -5.08
C PHE A 80 7.25 27.45 -4.90
N ALA A 81 8.05 28.09 -5.77
CA ALA A 81 8.26 29.54 -5.70
C ALA A 81 6.95 30.28 -6.03
N SER A 82 6.67 31.35 -5.27
CA SER A 82 5.56 32.25 -5.58
C SER A 82 5.77 32.89 -6.96
N LEU A 83 4.71 32.88 -7.77
CA LEU A 83 4.67 33.60 -9.05
C LEU A 83 4.26 35.07 -8.88
N LEU A 84 3.79 35.45 -7.69
CA LEU A 84 3.43 36.82 -7.38
C LEU A 84 4.69 37.61 -6.99
N PRO A 85 4.83 38.87 -7.46
CA PRO A 85 5.88 39.76 -6.97
C PRO A 85 5.81 39.85 -5.45
N VAL A 86 6.96 39.84 -4.78
CA VAL A 86 7.02 40.27 -3.38
C VAL A 86 6.88 41.78 -3.39
N ASP A 87 5.72 42.30 -2.97
CA ASP A 87 5.57 43.73 -2.75
C ASP A 87 6.55 44.15 -1.65
N GLY A 88 7.39 45.14 -1.96
CA GLY A 88 8.44 45.67 -1.08
C GLY A 88 7.93 46.52 0.07
#